data_AF-A0A961TWJ5-F1
#
_entry.id   AF-A0A961TWJ5-F1
#
_cell.length_a   1.000
_cell.length_b   1.000
_cell.length_c   1.000
_cell.angle_alpha   90.00
_cell.angle_beta   90.00
_cell.angle_gamma   90.00
#
_symmetry.space_group_name_H-M   'P 1'
#
loop_
_entity.id
_entity.type
_entity.pdbx_description
1 polymer ?
#
loop_
_entity_poly.entity_id
_entity_poly.type
_entity_poly.pdbx_seq_one_letter_code
_entity_poly.pdbx_strand_id
1 'polypeptide(L)'
;ERHYQNSKTDHQFETSSEQELKRDAEPIGLETERLDSDKAVPINPEESRHAPETKGMTIPLPYLLSVCPMLASYARDGISSWTDVLTTAALVRSMLGISPDAWRQAREAMGDIAAAVTVAAILERADAIRSPGGYLRVLSERAEAGRFSLKPMLQALEQ
;
A
#
# COMPACT_ATOMS: atom_id res chain seq x y z
N GLU A 1 -46.56 27.08 4.97
CA GLU A 1 -45.59 27.96 4.31
C GLU A 1 -44.27 27.95 5.06
N ARG A 2 -43.14 27.83 4.34
CA ARG A 2 -41.80 27.55 4.87
C ARG A 2 -40.97 28.84 4.94
N HIS A 3 -40.61 29.33 6.12
CA HIS A 3 -39.57 30.36 6.24
C HIS A 3 -38.77 30.21 7.54
N TYR A 4 -37.73 29.38 7.52
CA TYR A 4 -36.60 29.54 8.43
C TYR A 4 -35.41 30.01 7.61
N GLN A 5 -35.16 31.31 7.72
CA GLN A 5 -33.90 31.94 7.36
C GLN A 5 -32.82 31.41 8.30
N ASN A 6 -31.73 30.88 7.75
CA ASN A 6 -30.50 30.75 8.52
C ASN A 6 -29.35 31.46 7.80
N SER A 7 -29.06 32.64 8.34
CA SER A 7 -27.75 33.22 8.65
C SER A 7 -26.60 33.00 7.66
N LYS A 8 -26.23 34.12 7.02
CA LYS A 8 -24.90 34.38 6.48
C LYS A 8 -23.85 34.24 7.59
N THR A 9 -22.73 33.61 7.28
CA THR A 9 -21.46 33.88 7.96
C THR A 9 -20.40 34.01 6.87
N ASP A 10 -20.07 35.28 6.60
CA ASP A 10 -18.89 35.72 5.87
C ASP A 10 -17.64 35.22 6.58
N HIS A 11 -16.79 34.48 5.87
CA HIS A 11 -15.37 34.45 6.16
C HIS A 11 -14.63 35.06 4.98
N GLN A 12 -14.38 36.36 5.13
CA GLN A 12 -13.37 37.09 4.39
C GLN A 12 -11.99 36.50 4.71
N PHE A 13 -11.29 36.04 3.68
CA PHE A 13 -9.84 36.11 3.66
C PHE A 13 -9.45 36.75 2.33
N GLU A 14 -8.93 37.96 2.43
CA GLU A 14 -8.30 38.70 1.36
C GLU A 14 -7.11 37.90 0.80
N THR A 15 -7.02 37.80 -0.51
CA THR A 15 -5.78 37.44 -1.19
C THR A 15 -5.57 38.46 -2.31
N SER A 16 -4.79 39.49 -1.99
CA SER A 16 -4.05 40.25 -2.98
C SER A 16 -2.94 39.36 -3.53
N SER A 17 -2.92 39.17 -4.85
CA SER A 17 -1.74 39.45 -5.68
C SER A 17 -2.10 39.17 -7.13
N GLU A 18 -2.19 40.25 -7.88
CA GLU A 18 -2.19 40.27 -9.34
C GLU A 18 -0.87 39.69 -9.84
N GLN A 19 -0.90 38.75 -10.79
CA GLN A 19 0.12 38.68 -11.83
C GLN A 19 -0.40 37.92 -13.05
N GLU A 20 -0.40 38.66 -14.16
CA GLU A 20 -0.85 38.28 -15.48
C GLU A 20 -0.15 37.02 -16.02
N LEU A 21 -0.92 36.14 -16.68
CA LEU A 21 -0.47 35.55 -17.94
C LEU A 21 -1.65 35.22 -18.85
N LYS A 22 -1.70 35.94 -19.96
CA LYS A 22 -2.66 35.82 -21.06
C LYS A 22 -2.50 34.47 -21.76
N ARG A 23 -3.62 33.80 -22.06
CA ARG A 23 -3.89 33.06 -23.32
C ARG A 23 -5.30 32.46 -23.34
N ASP A 24 -6.15 33.14 -24.11
CA ASP A 24 -7.09 32.62 -25.12
C ASP A 24 -8.15 31.55 -24.75
N ALA A 25 -9.37 32.05 -24.58
CA ALA A 25 -10.69 31.58 -25.05
C ALA A 25 -11.01 30.07 -25.24
N GLU A 26 -11.94 29.63 -24.39
CA GLU A 26 -12.99 28.58 -24.46
C GLU A 26 -13.67 28.32 -25.82
N PRO A 27 -14.30 27.14 -26.08
CA PRO A 27 -15.47 26.69 -25.30
C PRO A 27 -15.66 25.19 -25.00
N ILE A 28 -16.16 24.93 -23.78
CA ILE A 28 -17.38 24.18 -23.41
C ILE A 28 -17.79 23.01 -24.33
N GLY A 29 -17.76 21.80 -23.76
CA GLY A 29 -18.48 20.63 -24.24
C GLY A 29 -18.78 19.69 -23.08
N LEU A 30 -19.91 19.91 -22.41
CA LEU A 30 -20.45 19.05 -21.36
C LEU A 30 -21.28 17.96 -22.02
N GLU A 31 -20.85 16.70 -21.95
CA GLU A 31 -21.74 15.54 -22.14
C GLU A 31 -21.24 14.38 -21.27
N THR A 32 -21.92 14.22 -20.14
CA THR A 32 -22.20 12.93 -19.49
C THR A 32 -22.51 11.87 -20.55
N GLU A 33 -22.05 10.62 -20.35
CA GLU A 33 -22.86 9.39 -20.46
C GLU A 33 -21.96 8.13 -20.44
N ARG A 34 -22.24 7.26 -19.44
CA ARG A 34 -22.35 5.79 -19.53
C ARG A 34 -21.14 4.88 -19.30
N LEU A 35 -21.35 4.03 -18.29
CA LEU A 35 -20.84 2.65 -18.12
C LEU A 35 -20.61 1.94 -19.45
N ASP A 36 -19.46 1.29 -19.60
CA ASP A 36 -19.44 -0.09 -20.04
C ASP A 36 -18.31 -0.86 -19.33
N SER A 37 -18.72 -1.95 -18.70
CA SER A 37 -17.88 -2.94 -18.07
C SER A 37 -17.21 -3.79 -19.17
N ASP A 38 -16.24 -4.61 -18.77
CA ASP A 38 -15.69 -5.71 -19.56
C ASP A 38 -14.53 -5.38 -20.52
N LYS A 39 -13.31 -5.39 -19.97
CA LYS A 39 -12.31 -6.35 -20.48
C LYS A 39 -11.21 -6.64 -19.48
N ALA A 40 -11.18 -7.92 -19.09
CA ALA A 40 -10.17 -8.55 -18.27
C ALA A 40 -8.74 -8.22 -18.78
N VAL A 41 -7.89 -7.76 -17.86
CA VAL A 41 -6.45 -7.69 -18.08
C VAL A 41 -5.93 -9.13 -17.97
N PRO A 42 -5.29 -9.69 -19.01
CA PRO A 42 -4.70 -11.02 -18.93
C PRO A 42 -3.52 -10.98 -17.95
N ILE A 43 -3.70 -11.66 -16.82
CA ILE A 43 -2.65 -12.01 -15.88
C ILE A 43 -1.72 -13.03 -16.55
N ASN A 44 -0.64 -12.55 -17.15
CA ASN A 44 0.44 -13.39 -17.64
C ASN A 44 1.21 -13.97 -16.44
N PRO A 45 1.30 -15.30 -16.24
CA PRO A 45 1.89 -15.88 -15.02
C PRO A 45 3.43 -15.93 -15.00
N GLU A 46 4.13 -15.36 -15.97
CA GLU A 46 5.54 -15.69 -16.21
C GLU A 46 6.47 -14.49 -16.10
N GLU A 47 6.56 -13.92 -14.90
CA GLU A 47 7.68 -13.04 -14.58
C GLU A 47 8.09 -13.13 -13.10
N SER A 48 8.52 -14.32 -12.70
CA SER A 48 9.46 -14.48 -11.57
C SER A 48 10.83 -13.91 -11.95
N ARG A 49 10.89 -12.60 -12.25
CA ARG A 49 12.16 -11.89 -12.33
C ARG A 49 12.61 -11.63 -10.90
N HIS A 50 13.34 -12.61 -10.39
CA HIS A 50 14.42 -12.50 -9.41
C HIS A 50 14.48 -11.12 -8.77
N ALA A 51 13.85 -11.01 -7.59
CA ALA A 51 14.02 -9.88 -6.71
C ALA A 51 15.51 -9.58 -6.55
N PRO A 52 15.92 -8.29 -6.43
CA PRO A 52 17.30 -7.97 -6.11
C PRO A 52 17.67 -8.74 -4.86
N GLU A 53 18.69 -9.59 -4.96
CA GLU A 53 19.20 -10.36 -3.85
C GLU A 53 19.46 -9.41 -2.69
N THR A 54 18.57 -9.41 -1.70
CA THR A 54 18.85 -8.86 -0.38
C THR A 54 20.06 -9.63 0.13
N LYS A 55 21.24 -9.02 -0.05
CA LYS A 55 22.52 -9.50 0.42
C LYS A 55 22.37 -10.11 1.81
N GLY A 56 22.47 -11.44 1.87
CA GLY A 56 23.12 -12.14 2.97
C GLY A 56 22.29 -13.00 3.91
N MET A 57 20.96 -13.10 3.82
CA MET A 57 20.24 -14.09 4.65
C MET A 57 18.91 -14.54 4.06
N THR A 58 18.83 -15.83 3.74
CA THR A 58 17.57 -16.54 3.47
C THR A 58 16.82 -16.67 4.79
N ILE A 59 15.74 -15.91 4.96
CA ILE A 59 14.82 -16.07 6.08
C ILE A 59 14.12 -17.43 5.89
N PRO A 60 14.20 -18.38 6.83
CA PRO A 60 13.45 -19.63 6.72
C PRO A 60 11.96 -19.37 6.91
N LEU A 61 11.10 -20.03 6.12
CA LEU A 61 9.65 -19.94 6.27
C LEU A 61 9.18 -20.29 7.70
N PRO A 62 9.68 -21.35 8.36
CA PRO A 62 9.29 -21.65 9.74
C PRO A 62 9.63 -20.52 10.72
N TYR A 63 10.75 -19.83 10.50
CA TYR A 63 11.13 -18.70 11.34
C TYR A 63 10.14 -17.54 11.16
N LEU A 64 9.78 -17.19 9.91
CA LEU A 64 8.73 -16.18 9.66
C LEU A 64 7.43 -16.52 10.39
N LEU A 65 6.96 -17.76 10.30
CA LEU A 65 5.70 -18.16 10.94
C LEU A 65 5.78 -18.16 12.46
N SER A 66 6.97 -18.35 13.03
CA SER A 66 7.18 -18.26 14.48
C SER A 66 7.10 -16.84 15.01
N VAL A 67 7.63 -15.86 14.26
CA VAL A 67 7.64 -14.44 14.66
C VAL A 67 6.42 -13.66 14.15
N CYS A 68 5.74 -14.18 13.12
CA CYS A 68 4.51 -13.63 12.57
C CYS A 68 3.34 -14.64 12.63
N PRO A 69 2.90 -15.04 13.83
CA PRO A 69 1.84 -16.04 13.99
C PRO A 69 0.47 -15.56 13.51
N MET A 70 0.16 -14.26 13.55
CA MET A 70 -1.13 -13.76 13.08
C MET A 70 -1.30 -13.97 11.58
N LEU A 71 -0.22 -13.91 10.79
CA LEU A 71 -0.31 -14.20 9.35
C LEU A 71 -0.93 -15.57 9.06
N ALA A 72 -0.55 -16.60 9.82
CA ALA A 72 -1.05 -17.96 9.63
C ALA A 72 -2.56 -18.07 9.86
N SER A 73 -3.13 -17.24 10.74
CA SER A 73 -4.57 -17.23 11.01
C SER A 73 -5.43 -16.76 9.83
N TYR A 74 -4.83 -16.05 8.87
CA TYR A 74 -5.51 -15.57 7.65
C TYR A 74 -5.39 -16.53 6.46
N ALA A 75 -4.60 -17.60 6.58
CA ALA A 75 -4.43 -18.59 5.53
C ALA A 75 -5.50 -19.68 5.65
N ARG A 76 -6.30 -19.88 4.59
CA ARG A 76 -7.38 -20.89 4.57
C ARG A 76 -6.86 -22.32 4.77
N ASP A 77 -5.80 -22.66 4.04
CA ASP A 77 -5.24 -24.02 3.99
C ASP A 77 -3.88 -24.11 4.73
N GLY A 78 -3.56 -23.08 5.52
CA GLY A 78 -2.24 -22.90 6.12
C GLY A 78 -1.21 -22.30 5.16
N ILE A 79 0.04 -22.18 5.63
CA ILE A 79 1.15 -21.60 4.87
C ILE A 79 2.25 -22.66 4.79
N SER A 80 2.47 -23.22 3.59
CA SER A 80 3.50 -24.25 3.34
C SER A 80 4.57 -23.79 2.36
N SER A 81 4.33 -22.69 1.65
CA SER A 81 5.23 -22.11 0.65
C SER A 81 5.28 -20.59 0.73
N TRP A 82 6.30 -20.01 0.10
CA TRP A 82 6.40 -18.55 -0.06
C TRP A 82 5.29 -17.95 -0.93
N THR A 83 4.73 -18.74 -1.85
CA THR A 83 3.56 -18.34 -2.64
C THR A 83 2.33 -18.17 -1.75
N ASP A 84 2.18 -19.04 -0.74
CA ASP A 84 1.08 -18.93 0.24
C ASP A 84 1.28 -17.67 1.10
N VAL A 85 2.52 -17.39 1.52
CA VAL A 85 2.85 -16.13 2.23
C VAL A 85 2.45 -14.92 1.41
N LEU A 86 2.81 -14.88 0.12
CA LEU A 86 2.50 -13.76 -0.76
C LEU A 86 0.98 -13.60 -0.96
N THR A 87 0.27 -14.72 -1.14
CA THR A 87 -1.19 -14.73 -1.32
C THR A 87 -1.91 -14.25 -0.06
N THR A 88 -1.52 -14.78 1.10
CA THR A 88 -2.08 -14.36 2.39
C THR A 88 -1.75 -12.90 2.69
N ALA A 89 -0.52 -12.45 2.43
CA ALA A 89 -0.14 -11.04 2.58
C ALA A 89 -0.96 -10.11 1.67
N ALA A 90 -1.29 -10.54 0.45
CA ALA A 90 -2.14 -9.79 -0.47
C ALA A 90 -3.59 -9.64 0.04
N LEU A 91 -4.08 -10.59 0.82
CA LEU A 91 -5.36 -10.48 1.53
C LEU A 91 -5.24 -9.53 2.72
N VAL A 92 -4.23 -9.75 3.57
CA VAL A 92 -3.93 -8.97 4.79
C VAL A 92 -3.73 -7.50 4.50
N ARG A 93 -3.05 -7.13 3.41
CA ARG A 93 -2.84 -5.71 3.05
C ARG A 93 -4.17 -4.94 2.94
N SER A 94 -5.23 -5.58 2.45
CA SER A 94 -6.51 -4.92 2.25
C SER A 94 -7.22 -4.67 3.59
N MET A 95 -7.08 -5.62 4.52
CA MET A 95 -7.58 -5.49 5.90
C MET A 95 -6.84 -4.41 6.69
N LEU A 96 -5.53 -4.25 6.45
CA LEU A 96 -4.71 -3.20 7.04
C LEU A 96 -4.90 -1.81 6.38
N GLY A 97 -5.78 -1.69 5.38
CA GLY A 97 -5.98 -0.43 4.65
C GLY A 97 -4.79 -0.02 3.78
N ILE A 98 -3.93 -0.96 3.41
CA ILE A 98 -2.80 -0.72 2.49
C ILE A 98 -3.34 -0.73 1.05
N SER A 99 -3.20 0.43 0.38
CA SER A 99 -3.69 0.58 -0.99
C SER A 99 -2.93 -0.29 -1.99
N PRO A 100 -3.55 -0.67 -3.13
CA PRO A 100 -2.89 -1.45 -4.17
C PRO A 100 -1.62 -0.80 -4.70
N ASP A 101 -1.61 0.54 -4.75
CA ASP A 101 -0.47 1.36 -5.13
C ASP A 101 0.71 1.21 -4.17
N ALA A 102 0.47 1.35 -2.86
CA ALA A 102 1.51 1.16 -1.83
C ALA A 102 2.11 -0.25 -1.89
N TRP A 103 1.26 -1.25 -2.12
CA TRP A 103 1.66 -2.65 -2.26
C TRP A 103 2.55 -2.86 -3.49
N ARG A 104 2.19 -2.28 -4.64
CA ARG A 104 2.99 -2.35 -5.86
C ARG A 104 4.36 -1.71 -5.66
N GLN A 105 4.38 -0.49 -5.12
CA GLN A 105 5.63 0.21 -4.83
C GLN A 105 6.54 -0.59 -3.89
N ALA A 106 5.98 -1.21 -2.86
CA ALA A 106 6.75 -2.10 -1.98
C ALA A 106 7.37 -3.26 -2.75
N ARG A 107 6.59 -3.97 -3.57
CA ARG A 107 7.09 -5.09 -4.38
C ARG A 107 8.20 -4.65 -5.35
N GLU A 108 8.05 -3.50 -5.99
CA GLU A 108 9.06 -2.93 -6.89
C GLU A 108 10.36 -2.56 -6.13
N ALA A 109 10.23 -2.00 -4.93
CA ALA A 109 11.35 -1.52 -4.12
C ALA A 109 12.17 -2.63 -3.44
N MET A 110 11.51 -3.63 -2.85
CA MET A 110 12.17 -4.67 -2.04
C MET A 110 12.02 -6.10 -2.58
N GLY A 111 11.18 -6.30 -3.60
CA GLY A 111 10.83 -7.61 -4.13
C GLY A 111 9.62 -8.25 -3.42
N ASP A 112 9.00 -9.21 -4.10
CA ASP A 112 7.75 -9.84 -3.67
C ASP A 112 7.79 -10.46 -2.28
N ILE A 113 8.82 -11.28 -2.02
CA ILE A 113 8.96 -11.99 -0.75
C ILE A 113 9.19 -11.00 0.39
N ALA A 114 10.09 -10.03 0.20
CA ALA A 114 10.36 -9.04 1.23
C ALA A 114 9.15 -8.14 1.50
N ALA A 115 8.38 -7.77 0.48
CA ALA A 115 7.14 -7.01 0.65
C ALA A 115 6.11 -7.82 1.45
N ALA A 116 5.95 -9.12 1.14
CA ALA A 116 5.04 -10.00 1.86
C ALA A 116 5.44 -10.17 3.34
N VAL A 117 6.73 -10.39 3.62
CA VAL A 117 7.28 -10.45 4.99
C VAL A 117 7.04 -9.13 5.73
N THR A 118 7.23 -7.99 5.06
CA THR A 118 7.01 -6.67 5.64
C THR A 118 5.54 -6.48 6.03
N VAL A 119 4.60 -6.86 5.16
CA VAL A 119 3.16 -6.81 5.48
C VAL A 119 2.82 -7.73 6.65
N ALA A 120 3.40 -8.94 6.72
CA ALA A 120 3.23 -9.83 7.85
C ALA A 120 3.72 -9.20 9.16
N ALA A 121 4.90 -8.58 9.15
CA ALA A 121 5.45 -7.89 10.32
C ALA A 121 4.64 -6.63 10.72
N ILE A 122 4.04 -5.93 9.75
CA ILE A 122 3.11 -4.82 10.03
C ILE A 122 1.83 -5.34 10.68
N LEU A 123 1.31 -6.50 10.23
CA LEU A 123 0.14 -7.14 10.84
C LEU A 123 0.40 -7.42 12.33
N GLU A 124 1.58 -7.97 12.67
CA GLU A 124 1.98 -8.22 14.07
C GLU A 124 1.97 -6.98 14.96
N ARG A 125 2.10 -5.79 14.37
CA ARG A 125 2.11 -4.50 15.07
C ARG A 125 0.96 -3.59 14.66
N ALA A 126 -0.13 -4.13 14.13
CA ALA A 126 -1.21 -3.33 13.57
C ALA A 126 -1.78 -2.33 14.58
N ASP A 127 -1.91 -2.72 15.86
CA ASP A 127 -2.43 -1.86 16.93
C ASP A 127 -1.50 -0.69 17.27
N ALA A 128 -0.20 -0.83 17.01
CA ALA A 128 0.81 0.21 17.25
C ALA A 128 1.03 1.13 16.03
N ILE A 129 0.53 0.76 14.86
CA ILE A 129 0.77 1.46 13.60
C ILE A 129 -0.47 2.22 13.18
N ARG A 130 -0.45 3.55 13.36
CA ARG A 130 -1.57 4.43 13.00
C ARG A 130 -1.95 4.39 11.51
N SER A 131 -0.99 4.18 10.62
CA SER A 131 -1.24 4.10 9.17
C SER A 131 -0.34 3.05 8.52
N PRO A 132 -0.82 1.80 8.37
CA PRO A 132 -0.06 0.72 7.75
C PRO A 132 0.40 1.04 6.32
N GLY A 133 -0.47 1.64 5.51
CA GLY A 133 -0.16 2.00 4.13
C GLY A 133 0.86 3.14 4.01
N GLY A 134 0.82 4.12 4.91
CA GLY A 134 1.84 5.17 4.97
C GLY A 134 3.18 4.62 5.45
N TYR A 135 3.17 3.76 6.46
CA TYR A 135 4.38 3.13 6.97
C TYR A 135 5.06 2.23 5.93
N LEU A 136 4.29 1.44 5.17
CA LEU A 136 4.83 0.62 4.10
C LEU A 136 5.55 1.47 3.04
N ARG A 137 4.99 2.62 2.64
CA ARG A 137 5.65 3.54 1.69
C ARG A 137 7.01 4.04 2.18
N VAL A 138 7.09 4.44 3.45
CA VAL A 138 8.37 4.84 4.07
C VAL A 138 9.38 3.69 4.05
N LEU A 139 8.93 2.44 4.26
CA LEU A 139 9.81 1.27 4.16
C LEU A 139 10.24 0.99 2.71
N SER A 140 9.35 1.20 1.73
CA SER A 140 9.67 1.10 0.29
C SER A 140 10.74 2.12 -0.11
N GLU A 141 10.57 3.40 0.26
CA GLU A 141 11.56 4.45 0.01
C GLU A 141 12.93 4.12 0.64
N ARG A 142 12.92 3.54 1.85
CA ARG A 142 14.14 3.06 2.48
C ARG A 142 14.77 1.88 1.74
N ALA A 143 13.96 1.00 1.15
CA ALA A 143 14.44 -0.13 0.37
C ALA A 143 15.07 0.31 -0.95
N GLU A 144 14.44 1.25 -1.66
CA GLU A 144 15.00 1.90 -2.86
C GLU A 144 16.35 2.56 -2.56
N ALA A 145 16.48 3.18 -1.39
CA ALA A 145 17.74 3.76 -0.92
C ALA A 145 18.79 2.74 -0.43
N GLY A 146 18.50 1.44 -0.44
CA GLY A 146 19.37 0.38 0.08
C GLY A 146 19.53 0.38 1.61
N ARG A 147 18.59 1.01 2.34
CA ARG A 147 18.60 1.22 3.81
C ARG A 147 17.52 0.41 4.52
N PHE A 148 17.05 -0.66 3.89
CA PHE A 148 16.05 -1.57 4.41
C PHE A 148 16.66 -2.96 4.64
N SER A 149 16.27 -3.59 5.76
CA SER A 149 16.61 -4.98 6.06
C SER A 149 15.51 -5.61 6.88
N LEU A 150 15.08 -6.81 6.48
CA LEU A 150 14.05 -7.58 7.17
C LEU A 150 14.50 -8.10 8.53
N LYS A 151 15.79 -8.40 8.69
CA LYS A 151 16.33 -8.99 9.92
C LYS A 151 16.03 -8.15 11.18
N PRO A 152 16.46 -6.88 11.27
CA PRO A 152 16.15 -6.05 12.44
C PRO A 152 14.64 -5.79 12.59
N MET A 153 13.87 -5.83 11.50
CA MET A 153 12.43 -5.69 11.54
C MET A 153 11.76 -6.90 12.22
N LEU A 154 12.16 -8.12 11.86
CA LEU A 154 11.63 -9.35 12.45
C LEU A 154 12.12 -9.57 13.89
N GLN A 155 13.39 -9.26 14.18
CA GLN A 155 13.92 -9.33 15.55
C GLN A 155 13.17 -8.42 16.53
N ALA A 156 12.63 -7.29 16.05
CA ALA A 156 11.82 -6.40 16.88
C ALA A 156 10.46 -6.98 17.28
N LEU A 157 10.03 -8.11 16.70
CA LEU A 157 8.80 -8.81 17.04
C LEU A 157 9.01 -9.90 18.10
N GLU A 158 10.26 -10.26 18.38
CA GLU A 158 10.61 -11.31 19.37
C GLU A 158 10.55 -10.80 20.84
N GLN A 159 10.12 -9.56 21.06
CA GLN A 159 10.20 -8.85 22.35
C GLN A 159 8.87 -8.83 23.12
#